data_AF-Q0P0H4-F1
#
_entry.id   AF-Q0P0H4-F1
#
_cell.length_a   1.000
_cell.length_b   1.000
_cell.length_c   1.000
_cell.angle_alpha   90.00
_cell.angle_beta   90.00
_cell.angle_gamma   90.00
#
_symmetry.space_group_name_H-M   'P 1'
#
loop_
_entity.id
_entity.type
_entity.pdbx_description
1 polymer ?
#
loop_
_entity_poly.entity_id
_entity_poly.type
_entity_poly.pdbx_seq_one_letter_code
_entity_poly.pdbx_strand_id
1 'polypeptide(L)'
;QSDALYQYILETSVYPREHECLKELRDLTAKHPKSSMAVSADEGQFLNLLLKLINAKNTIEIGVFTGYSLLSTALALPHDGKILALDVNSVNYELGLPVIEKAGVAHKIDFREGPALPVLD
;
A
#
# COMPACT_ATOMS: atom_id res chain seq x y z
N GLN A 1 -23.57 -13.72 -2.52
CA GLN A 1 -23.43 -12.46 -3.30
C GLN A 1 -22.58 -12.77 -4.53
N SER A 2 -22.60 -11.94 -5.59
CA SER A 2 -21.97 -12.25 -6.90
C SER A 2 -20.69 -11.46 -7.15
N ASP A 3 -19.75 -12.05 -7.89
CA ASP A 3 -18.53 -11.37 -8.36
C ASP A 3 -18.84 -10.13 -9.20
N ALA A 4 -19.97 -10.14 -9.91
CA ALA A 4 -20.44 -8.99 -10.68
C ALA A 4 -20.71 -7.75 -9.81
N LEU A 5 -21.20 -7.93 -8.58
CA LEU A 5 -21.40 -6.81 -7.66
C LEU A 5 -20.07 -6.23 -7.18
N TYR A 6 -19.09 -7.10 -6.91
CA TYR A 6 -17.74 -6.66 -6.54
C TYR A 6 -17.08 -5.90 -7.69
N GLN A 7 -17.15 -6.41 -8.93
CA GLN A 7 -16.64 -5.69 -10.10
C GLN A 7 -17.32 -4.35 -10.33
N TYR A 8 -18.65 -4.26 -10.13
CA TYR A 8 -19.37 -3.00 -10.21
C TYR A 8 -18.82 -1.93 -9.26
N ILE A 9 -18.49 -2.31 -8.00
CA ILE A 9 -17.87 -1.39 -7.04
C ILE A 9 -16.51 -0.91 -7.58
N LEU A 10 -15.68 -1.85 -8.05
CA LEU A 10 -14.34 -1.53 -8.54
C LEU A 10 -14.38 -0.58 -9.75
N GLU A 11 -15.16 -0.92 -10.77
CA GLU A 11 -15.27 -0.15 -12.01
C GLU A 11 -15.91 1.23 -11.81
N THR A 12 -16.90 1.33 -10.92
CA THR A 12 -17.67 2.57 -10.76
C THR A 12 -17.06 3.52 -9.73
N SER A 13 -16.48 2.99 -8.65
CA SER A 13 -16.11 3.78 -7.48
C SER A 13 -14.62 3.78 -7.17
N VAL A 14 -13.90 2.71 -7.53
CA VAL A 14 -12.51 2.49 -7.14
C VAL A 14 -11.53 2.88 -8.25
N TYR A 15 -11.49 2.12 -9.35
CA TYR A 15 -10.53 2.32 -10.43
C TYR A 15 -10.52 3.73 -11.01
N PRO A 16 -11.67 4.43 -11.21
CA PRO A 16 -11.65 5.81 -11.71
C PRO A 16 -10.97 6.82 -10.77
N ARG A 17 -10.75 6.47 -9.50
CA ARG A 17 -10.11 7.32 -8.48
C ARG A 17 -8.78 6.76 -7.99
N GLU A 18 -8.35 5.61 -8.51
CA GLU A 18 -7.08 4.99 -8.13
C GLU A 18 -5.92 5.84 -8.66
N HIS A 19 -4.95 6.16 -7.80
CA HIS A 19 -3.77 6.89 -8.22
C HIS A 19 -2.98 6.10 -9.26
N GLU A 20 -2.41 6.74 -10.27
CA GLU A 20 -1.71 6.06 -11.37
C GLU A 20 -0.59 5.13 -10.86
N CYS A 21 0.20 5.58 -9.89
CA CYS A 21 1.22 4.74 -9.24
C CYS A 21 0.63 3.52 -8.48
N LEU A 22 -0.56 3.62 -7.90
CA LEU A 22 -1.22 2.45 -7.30
C LEU A 22 -1.62 1.45 -8.38
N LYS A 23 -2.23 1.93 -9.48
CA LYS A 23 -2.54 1.07 -10.63
C LYS A 23 -1.29 0.40 -11.20
N GLU A 24 -0.20 1.15 -11.38
CA GLU A 24 1.08 0.62 -11.86
C GLU A 24 1.63 -0.45 -10.91
N LEU A 25 1.62 -0.21 -9.60
CA LEU A 25 2.07 -1.17 -8.60
C LEU A 25 1.19 -2.42 -8.56
N ARG A 26 -0.12 -2.28 -8.73
CA ARG A 26 -1.08 -3.39 -8.81
C ARG A 26 -0.80 -4.26 -10.04
N ASP A 27 -0.62 -3.63 -11.20
CA ASP A 27 -0.32 -4.33 -12.46
C ASP A 27 1.07 -5.02 -12.43
N LEU A 28 2.04 -4.42 -11.72
CA LEU A 28 3.34 -5.04 -11.44
C LEU A 28 3.20 -6.26 -10.51
N THR A 29 2.50 -6.09 -9.40
CA THR A 29 2.30 -7.13 -8.39
C THR A 29 1.48 -8.31 -8.93
N ALA A 30 0.54 -8.07 -9.85
CA ALA A 30 -0.25 -9.12 -10.50
C ALA A 30 0.60 -10.19 -11.21
N LYS A 31 1.83 -9.85 -11.62
CA LYS A 31 2.79 -10.77 -12.27
C LYS A 31 3.62 -11.58 -11.26
N HIS A 32 3.57 -11.24 -9.97
CA HIS A 32 4.31 -11.92 -8.93
C HIS A 32 3.65 -13.27 -8.59
N PRO A 33 4.41 -14.36 -8.34
CA PRO A 33 3.83 -15.69 -8.02
C PRO A 33 2.91 -15.71 -6.78
N LYS A 34 3.10 -14.74 -5.87
CA LYS A 34 2.30 -14.56 -4.65
C LYS A 34 1.38 -13.34 -4.73
N SER A 35 0.92 -12.97 -5.92
CA SER A 35 0.09 -11.77 -6.15
C SER A 35 -1.20 -11.73 -5.33
N SER A 36 -1.73 -12.89 -4.93
CA SER A 36 -2.91 -13.00 -4.06
C SER A 36 -2.71 -12.45 -2.64
N MET A 37 -1.47 -12.17 -2.23
CA MET A 37 -1.17 -11.50 -0.96
C MET A 37 -1.41 -9.99 -1.01
N ALA A 38 -1.54 -9.40 -2.21
CA ALA A 38 -1.70 -7.97 -2.35
C ALA A 38 -3.06 -7.50 -1.82
N VAL A 39 -3.05 -6.36 -1.14
CA VAL A 39 -4.27 -5.64 -0.76
C VAL A 39 -5.07 -5.27 -2.01
N SER A 40 -6.39 -5.45 -1.96
CA SER A 40 -7.27 -5.12 -3.08
C SER A 40 -7.42 -3.60 -3.25
N ALA A 41 -7.82 -3.16 -4.45
CA ALA A 41 -7.90 -1.73 -4.75
C ALA A 41 -8.97 -1.00 -3.90
N ASP A 42 -10.09 -1.67 -3.60
CA ASP A 42 -11.15 -1.16 -2.74
C ASP A 42 -10.69 -1.04 -1.28
N GLU A 43 -9.95 -2.01 -0.75
CA GLU A 43 -9.37 -1.92 0.58
C GLU A 43 -8.30 -0.82 0.65
N GLY A 44 -7.46 -0.68 -0.37
CA GLY A 44 -6.52 0.43 -0.50
C GLY A 44 -7.21 1.79 -0.50
N GLN A 45 -8.33 1.93 -1.21
CA GLN A 45 -9.15 3.15 -1.20
C GLN A 45 -9.75 3.42 0.19
N PHE A 46 -10.25 2.38 0.87
CA PHE A 46 -10.79 2.51 2.22
C PHE A 46 -9.73 2.98 3.23
N LEU A 47 -8.54 2.37 3.22
CA LEU A 47 -7.42 2.80 4.08
C LEU A 47 -7.03 4.25 3.82
N ASN A 48 -6.96 4.67 2.56
CA ASN A 48 -6.66 6.05 2.19
C ASN A 48 -7.67 7.04 2.78
N LEU A 49 -8.97 6.71 2.70
CA LEU A 49 -10.04 7.51 3.30
C LEU A 49 -9.93 7.54 4.82
N LEU A 50 -9.76 6.38 5.45
CA LEU A 50 -9.67 6.25 6.91
C LEU A 50 -8.53 7.10 7.48
N LEU A 51 -7.33 7.00 6.88
CA LEU A 51 -6.15 7.76 7.30
C LEU A 51 -6.37 9.28 7.24
N LYS A 52 -7.06 9.76 6.19
CA LYS A 52 -7.43 11.17 6.05
C LYS A 52 -8.45 11.60 7.09
N LEU A 53 -9.46 10.77 7.37
CA LEU A 53 -10.50 11.07 8.37
C LEU A 53 -9.96 11.17 9.78
N ILE A 54 -8.97 10.33 10.13
CA ILE A 54 -8.34 10.35 11.47
C ILE A 54 -7.15 11.32 11.55
N ASN A 55 -6.83 12.04 10.47
CA ASN A 55 -5.68 12.94 10.36
C ASN A 55 -4.36 12.26 10.80
N ALA A 56 -4.14 11.03 10.33
CA ALA A 56 -2.95 10.27 10.67
C ALA A 56 -1.66 10.99 10.22
N LYS A 57 -0.61 10.88 11.03
CA LYS A 57 0.73 11.40 10.71
C LYS A 57 1.85 10.39 10.89
N ASN A 58 1.78 9.57 11.93
CA ASN A 58 2.75 8.52 12.22
C ASN A 58 2.02 7.19 12.24
N THR A 59 2.41 6.27 11.37
CA THR A 59 1.80 4.94 11.24
C THR A 59 2.85 3.84 11.29
N ILE A 60 2.38 2.62 11.53
CA ILE A 60 3.18 1.40 11.40
C ILE A 60 2.44 0.45 10.45
N GLU A 61 3.18 -0.21 9.57
CA GLU A 61 2.68 -1.26 8.69
C GLU A 61 3.49 -2.53 8.93
N ILE A 62 2.82 -3.64 9.25
CA ILE A 62 3.44 -4.94 9.50
C ILE A 62 2.95 -5.89 8.41
N GLY A 63 3.87 -6.35 7.56
CA GLY A 63 3.55 -7.02 6.31
C GLY A 63 3.38 -6.00 5.19
N VAL A 64 4.43 -5.81 4.40
CA VAL A 64 4.53 -4.84 3.31
C VAL A 64 4.36 -5.52 1.96
N PHE A 65 4.92 -6.72 1.80
CA PHE A 65 5.01 -7.41 0.51
C PHE A 65 5.54 -6.48 -0.60
N THR A 66 4.78 -6.23 -1.67
CA THR A 66 5.15 -5.29 -2.73
C THR A 66 4.74 -3.84 -2.46
N GLY A 67 4.01 -3.57 -1.37
CA GLY A 67 3.75 -2.23 -0.86
C GLY A 67 2.50 -1.53 -1.39
N TYR A 68 1.44 -2.24 -1.82
CA TYR A 68 0.19 -1.58 -2.26
C TYR A 68 -0.51 -0.81 -1.13
N SER A 69 -0.68 -1.43 0.04
CA SER A 69 -1.14 -0.73 1.26
C SER A 69 -0.18 0.37 1.67
N LEU A 70 1.12 0.10 1.68
CA LEU A 70 2.16 1.05 2.05
C LEU A 70 2.11 2.32 1.18
N LEU A 71 1.99 2.17 -0.13
CA LEU A 71 1.86 3.28 -1.07
C LEU A 71 0.54 4.04 -0.86
N SER A 72 -0.58 3.33 -0.66
CA SER A 72 -1.87 3.96 -0.39
C SER A 72 -1.82 4.80 0.89
N THR A 73 -1.19 4.29 1.94
CA THR A 73 -0.92 4.98 3.20
C THR A 73 -0.04 6.20 2.98
N ALA A 74 1.10 6.04 2.30
CA ALA A 74 2.05 7.12 2.05
C ALA A 74 1.42 8.28 1.23
N LEU A 75 0.53 7.99 0.29
CA LEU A 75 -0.23 8.98 -0.47
C LEU A 75 -1.32 9.68 0.39
N ALA A 76 -1.84 9.02 1.42
CA ALA A 76 -2.86 9.60 2.31
C ALA A 76 -2.27 10.53 3.37
N LEU A 77 -1.10 10.20 3.89
CA LEU A 77 -0.42 10.98 4.94
C LEU A 77 0.03 12.35 4.43
N PRO A 78 0.13 13.37 5.30
CA PRO A 78 0.70 14.66 4.93
C PRO A 78 2.18 14.52 4.52
N HIS A 79 2.75 15.58 3.95
CA HIS A 79 4.14 15.56 3.44
C HIS A 79 5.16 15.17 4.53
N ASP A 80 4.93 15.60 5.77
CA ASP A 80 5.74 15.32 6.96
C ASP A 80 5.37 14.01 7.67
N GLY A 81 4.46 13.21 7.10
CA GLY A 81 4.05 11.94 7.65
C GLY A 81 5.15 10.89 7.61
N LYS A 82 5.07 9.91 8.53
CA LYS A 82 6.05 8.84 8.69
C LYS A 82 5.36 7.48 8.80
N ILE A 83 5.96 6.47 8.18
CA ILE A 83 5.54 5.09 8.21
C ILE A 83 6.73 4.24 8.62
N LEU A 84 6.62 3.53 9.75
CA LEU A 84 7.50 2.41 10.04
C LEU A 84 6.96 1.17 9.32
N ALA A 85 7.68 0.67 8.34
CA ALA A 85 7.26 -0.46 7.51
C ALA A 85 8.13 -1.69 7.84
N LEU A 86 7.50 -2.78 8.26
CA LEU A 86 8.18 -3.99 8.72
C LEU A 86 7.78 -5.19 7.86
N ASP A 87 8.77 -5.87 7.27
CA ASP A 87 8.54 -7.13 6.56
C ASP A 87 9.76 -8.05 6.70
N VAL A 88 9.53 -9.35 6.64
CA VAL A 88 10.59 -10.37 6.70
C VAL A 88 11.32 -10.55 5.37
N ASN A 89 10.82 -9.95 4.27
CA ASN A 89 11.36 -10.12 2.93
C ASN A 89 11.53 -8.78 2.21
N SER A 90 12.76 -8.28 2.16
CA SER A 90 13.11 -7.06 1.42
C SER A 90 12.93 -7.18 -0.10
N VAL A 91 13.14 -8.36 -0.68
CA VAL A 91 13.08 -8.60 -2.14
C VAL A 91 11.71 -8.23 -2.73
N ASN A 92 10.61 -8.54 -2.04
CA ASN A 92 9.28 -8.15 -2.52
C ASN A 92 9.06 -6.64 -2.43
N TYR A 93 9.56 -6.01 -1.37
CA TYR A 93 9.44 -4.56 -1.20
C TYR A 93 10.22 -3.81 -2.27
N GLU A 94 11.44 -4.26 -2.58
CA GLU A 94 12.29 -3.73 -3.64
C GLU A 94 11.62 -3.80 -5.03
N LEU A 95 10.71 -4.75 -5.27
CA LEU A 95 9.92 -4.80 -6.50
C LEU A 95 9.01 -3.56 -6.64
N GLY A 96 8.38 -3.12 -5.56
CA GLY A 96 7.45 -1.99 -5.56
C GLY A 96 8.10 -0.63 -5.32
N LEU A 97 9.31 -0.61 -4.73
CA LEU A 97 10.03 0.60 -4.35
C LEU A 97 10.17 1.63 -5.50
N PRO A 98 10.53 1.25 -6.74
CA PRO A 98 10.63 2.24 -7.84
C PRO A 98 9.31 3.00 -8.10
N VAL A 99 8.16 2.34 -7.90
CA VAL A 99 6.84 2.96 -8.08
C VAL A 99 6.54 3.92 -6.92
N ILE A 100 6.97 3.58 -5.70
CA ILE A 100 6.85 4.42 -4.51
C ILE A 100 7.74 5.68 -4.64
N GLU A 101 8.97 5.52 -5.14
CA GLU A 101 9.89 6.62 -5.43
C GLU A 101 9.32 7.54 -6.51
N LYS A 102 8.81 6.97 -7.60
CA LYS A 102 8.12 7.71 -8.67
C LYS A 102 6.93 8.52 -8.16
N ALA A 103 6.20 7.99 -7.17
CA ALA A 103 5.08 8.69 -6.53
C ALA A 103 5.54 9.85 -5.62
N GLY A 104 6.85 10.00 -5.36
CA GLY A 104 7.39 11.11 -4.56
C GLY A 104 7.08 11.03 -3.07
N VAL A 105 6.80 9.82 -2.55
CA VAL A 105 6.42 9.60 -1.14
C VAL A 105 7.35 8.64 -0.39
N ALA A 106 8.40 8.14 -1.05
CA ALA A 106 9.37 7.24 -0.45
C ALA A 106 10.04 7.82 0.81
N HIS A 107 10.22 9.14 0.89
CA HIS A 107 10.81 9.83 2.04
C HIS A 107 9.99 9.69 3.34
N LYS A 108 8.74 9.23 3.25
CA LYS A 108 7.87 8.98 4.41
C LYS A 108 8.12 7.61 5.04
N ILE A 109 8.85 6.71 4.38
CA ILE A 109 8.91 5.29 4.73
C ILE A 109 10.26 4.94 5.36
N ASP A 110 10.23 4.42 6.59
CA ASP A 110 11.34 3.74 7.26
C ASP A 110 11.09 2.23 7.16
N PHE A 111 11.63 1.60 6.12
CA PHE A 111 11.52 0.15 5.94
C PHE A 111 12.59 -0.59 6.73
N ARG A 112 12.18 -1.61 7.49
CA ARG A 112 13.10 -2.50 8.21
C ARG A 112 12.80 -3.95 7.90
N GLU A 113 13.83 -4.63 7.43
CA GLU A 113 13.77 -6.06 7.19
C GLU A 113 13.91 -6.84 8.50
N GLY A 114 13.02 -7.81 8.71
CA GLY A 114 13.10 -8.77 9.81
C GLY A 114 11.73 -9.07 10.43
N PRO A 115 11.68 -9.97 11.43
CA PRO A 115 10.47 -10.18 12.22
C PRO A 115 10.02 -8.87 12.87
N ALA A 116 8.72 -8.61 12.87
CA ALA A 116 8.19 -7.37 13.45
C ALA A 116 8.31 -7.33 14.98
N LEU A 117 8.13 -8.47 15.66
CA LEU A 117 8.01 -8.52 17.12
C LEU A 117 9.22 -7.89 17.86
N PRO A 118 10.49 -8.18 17.52
CA PRO A 118 11.64 -7.54 18.17
C PRO A 118 11.76 -6.02 17.95
N VAL A 119 11.01 -5.44 17.02
CA VAL A 119 10.96 -3.99 16.77
C VAL A 119 9.87 -3.32 17.62
N LEU A 120 8.93 -4.10 18.17
CA LEU A 120 7.80 -3.63 18.98
C LEU A 120 8.06 -3.68 20.49
N ASP A 121 9.08 -4.42 20.91
CA ASP A 121 9.55 -4.52 22.30
C ASP A 121 10.38 -3.30 22.72
#